data_AF-A0A4Q2D0D0-F1
#
_entry.id   AF-A0A4Q2D0D0-F1
#
_cell.length_a   1.000
_cell.length_b   1.000
_cell.length_c   1.000
_cell.angle_alpha   90.00
_cell.angle_beta   90.00
_cell.angle_gamma   90.00
#
_symmetry.space_group_name_H-M   'P 1'
#
loop_
_entity.id
_entity.type
_entity.pdbx_description
1 polymer ?
#
loop_
_entity_poly.entity_id
_entity_poly.type
_entity_poly.pdbx_seq_one_letter_code
_entity_poly.pdbx_strand_id
1 'polypeptide(L)'
;MEVAMLDLLKQPLVAKFLVLLVIWRLWTLGNLLDMIAPGDPVRHYSNLAKQYGDMYLLESLGSRVMILSSLKRTDDLFEKRSNIYSDRPWLPMMCGEMKYNDYFSVMSYSPMWRKQRRKFHANFNQSVVELYHPIILDERVGFVKALLSHPSDYSEHSKRYFTNIIITATYGIKPKGLDDPLVTKPNVTNDGFSIAGRTGAFLVDLVPWLTYVPEWMPGAGWKKVAWYFRETALESRVAPFKLVYDRYKQGIATPCVATRMIENLPDTPLL
;
A
#
# COMPACT_ATOMS: atom_id res chain seq x y z
N MET A 1 12.53 25.24 23.66
CA MET A 1 11.87 23.91 23.73
C MET A 1 12.60 22.97 24.70
N GLU A 2 13.93 23.00 24.78
CA GLU A 2 14.72 22.27 25.79
C GLU A 2 14.47 22.70 27.24
N VAL A 3 14.31 24.01 27.51
CA VAL A 3 14.20 24.53 28.88
C VAL A 3 12.89 24.11 29.57
N ALA A 4 11.78 24.09 28.84
CA ALA A 4 10.47 23.65 29.37
C ALA A 4 10.42 22.14 29.65
N MET A 5 11.21 21.35 28.91
CA MET A 5 11.36 19.90 29.10
C MET A 5 12.23 19.61 30.33
N LEU A 6 13.25 20.42 30.58
CA LEU A 6 14.12 20.34 31.76
C LEU A 6 13.42 20.73 33.06
N ASP A 7 12.47 21.66 33.02
CA ASP A 7 11.71 22.06 34.22
C ASP A 7 10.65 21.02 34.63
N LEU A 8 10.12 20.25 33.67
CA LEU A 8 9.22 19.12 33.95
C LEU A 8 9.94 17.95 34.66
N LEU A 9 11.25 17.81 34.41
CA LEU A 9 12.12 16.78 34.99
C LEU A 9 12.57 17.07 36.43
N LYS A 10 12.37 18.30 36.93
CA LYS A 10 12.75 18.70 38.30
C LYS A 10 11.70 18.35 39.36
N GLN A 11 10.51 17.88 38.97
CA GLN A 11 9.47 17.49 39.93
C GLN A 11 9.72 16.05 40.45
N PRO A 12 9.91 15.85 41.76
CA PRO A 12 10.37 14.56 42.32
C PRO A 12 9.37 13.41 42.13
N LEU A 13 8.07 13.71 41.94
CA LEU A 13 7.02 12.74 41.61
C LEU A 13 7.04 12.36 40.12
N VAL A 14 7.23 13.34 39.23
CA VAL A 14 7.27 13.14 37.76
C VAL A 14 8.54 12.40 37.35
N ALA A 15 9.69 12.71 37.96
CA ALA A 15 10.94 12.00 37.74
C ALA A 15 10.86 10.54 38.22
N LYS A 16 10.24 10.26 39.38
CA LYS A 16 10.04 8.88 39.86
C LYS A 16 9.01 8.12 39.01
N PHE A 17 7.94 8.78 38.54
CA PHE A 17 6.94 8.17 37.67
C PHE A 17 7.49 7.89 36.27
N LEU A 18 8.35 8.77 35.72
CA LEU A 18 9.06 8.55 34.45
C LEU A 18 10.18 7.53 34.59
N VAL A 19 10.93 7.50 35.68
CA VAL A 19 11.96 6.47 35.92
C VAL A 19 11.31 5.10 36.14
N LEU A 20 10.18 5.03 36.87
CA LEU A 20 9.39 3.80 36.96
C LEU A 20 8.77 3.43 35.61
N LEU A 21 8.22 4.39 34.84
CA LEU A 21 7.75 4.14 33.47
C LEU A 21 8.88 3.71 32.54
N VAL A 22 10.10 4.22 32.68
CA VAL A 22 11.25 3.85 31.85
C VAL A 22 11.79 2.48 32.25
N ILE A 23 11.84 2.16 33.54
CA ILE A 23 12.28 0.85 34.04
C ILE A 23 11.23 -0.24 33.77
N TRP A 24 9.93 0.05 33.87
CA TRP A 24 8.86 -0.86 33.42
C TRP A 24 8.73 -0.89 31.87
N ARG A 25 8.99 0.22 31.16
CA ARG A 25 8.91 0.28 29.68
C ARG A 25 10.07 -0.42 28.98
N LEU A 26 11.26 -0.49 29.58
CA LEU A 26 12.44 -1.09 28.93
C LEU A 26 12.23 -2.57 28.56
N TRP A 27 11.42 -3.31 29.35
CA TRP A 27 11.01 -4.67 28.99
C TRP A 27 9.92 -4.72 27.90
N THR A 28 9.03 -3.71 27.83
CA THR A 28 7.94 -3.67 26.83
C THR A 28 8.37 -3.21 25.44
N LEU A 29 9.55 -2.59 25.30
CA LEU A 29 10.09 -2.20 23.99
C LEU A 29 10.44 -3.43 23.15
N GLY A 30 10.81 -4.55 23.75
CA GLY A 30 11.05 -5.82 23.05
C GLY A 30 11.93 -5.64 21.81
N ASN A 31 11.49 -6.18 20.68
CA ASN A 31 12.18 -6.11 19.39
C ASN A 31 11.86 -4.84 18.59
N LEU A 32 11.54 -3.70 19.22
CA LEU A 32 11.10 -2.50 18.49
C LEU A 32 12.08 -2.07 17.39
N LEU A 33 13.38 -1.99 17.71
CA LEU A 33 14.40 -1.58 16.74
C LEU A 33 14.60 -2.62 15.63
N ASP A 34 14.46 -3.90 15.96
CA ASP A 34 14.53 -4.99 14.98
C ASP A 34 13.31 -4.99 14.05
N MET A 35 12.12 -4.61 14.56
CA MET A 35 10.90 -4.48 13.78
C MET A 35 10.90 -3.25 12.87
N ILE A 36 11.48 -2.14 13.32
CA ILE A 36 11.64 -0.93 12.50
C ILE A 36 12.67 -1.17 11.40
N ALA A 37 13.71 -1.97 11.69
CA ALA A 37 14.79 -2.33 10.76
C ALA A 37 15.38 -1.10 10.04
N PRO A 38 16.00 -0.14 10.77
CA PRO A 38 16.50 1.09 10.17
C PRO A 38 17.53 0.81 9.08
N GLY A 39 17.38 1.46 7.92
CA GLY A 39 18.25 1.27 6.76
C GLY A 39 17.68 0.32 5.72
N ASP A 40 18.36 -0.80 5.48
CA ASP A 40 17.94 -1.85 4.54
C ASP A 40 17.24 -2.99 5.29
N PRO A 41 15.89 -3.08 5.23
CA PRO A 41 15.14 -4.09 5.97
C PRO A 41 15.48 -5.50 5.50
N VAL A 42 15.74 -5.70 4.20
CA VAL A 42 16.04 -7.02 3.64
C VAL A 42 17.35 -7.54 4.23
N ARG A 43 18.39 -6.70 4.21
CA ARG A 43 19.68 -7.07 4.81
C ARG A 43 19.57 -7.25 6.32
N HIS A 44 18.81 -6.39 7.00
CA HIS A 44 18.59 -6.47 8.45
C HIS A 44 17.94 -7.81 8.85
N TYR A 45 16.79 -8.15 8.29
CA TYR A 45 16.09 -9.41 8.58
C TYR A 45 16.87 -10.64 8.15
N SER A 46 17.66 -10.54 7.07
CA SER A 46 18.55 -11.63 6.63
C SER A 46 19.68 -11.88 7.62
N ASN A 47 20.20 -10.85 8.29
CA ASN A 47 21.23 -11.02 9.31
C ASN A 47 20.64 -11.65 10.59
N LEU A 48 19.44 -11.23 11.00
CA LEU A 48 18.72 -11.87 12.11
C LEU A 48 18.43 -13.35 11.81
N ALA A 49 18.06 -13.69 10.58
CA ALA A 49 17.86 -15.09 10.18
C ALA A 49 19.13 -15.94 10.31
N LYS A 50 20.32 -15.38 10.07
CA LYS A 50 21.59 -16.10 10.30
C LYS A 50 21.83 -16.42 11.77
N GLN A 51 21.29 -15.60 12.67
CA GLN A 51 21.46 -15.76 14.11
C GLN A 51 20.38 -16.65 14.74
N TYR A 52 19.12 -16.45 14.36
CA TYR A 52 17.97 -17.08 15.02
C TYR A 52 17.34 -18.22 14.20
N GLY A 53 17.83 -18.45 12.98
CA GLY A 53 17.31 -19.48 12.08
C GLY A 53 16.32 -18.93 11.05
N ASP A 54 15.78 -19.83 10.23
CA ASP A 54 14.98 -19.48 9.05
C ASP A 54 13.52 -19.07 9.34
N MET A 55 13.14 -19.06 10.62
CA MET A 55 11.84 -18.63 11.11
C MET A 55 11.98 -18.13 12.55
N TYR A 56 11.64 -16.86 12.80
CA TYR A 56 11.73 -16.24 14.12
C TYR A 56 10.60 -15.23 14.35
N LEU A 57 10.32 -14.93 15.61
CA LEU A 57 9.27 -14.01 16.04
C LEU A 57 9.89 -12.73 16.59
N LEU A 58 9.38 -11.59 16.16
CA LEU A 58 9.65 -10.29 16.77
C LEU A 58 8.40 -9.84 17.52
N GLU A 59 8.56 -9.40 18.77
CA GLU A 59 7.46 -8.90 19.59
C GLU A 59 7.81 -7.54 20.19
N SER A 60 6.92 -6.57 20.02
CA SER A 60 7.06 -5.24 20.60
C SER A 60 5.69 -4.59 20.79
N LEU A 61 5.47 -3.97 21.95
CA LEU A 61 4.26 -3.19 22.24
C LEU A 61 2.94 -3.96 21.98
N GLY A 62 2.95 -5.28 22.19
CA GLY A 62 1.80 -6.17 21.95
C GLY A 62 1.60 -6.60 20.50
N SER A 63 2.41 -6.08 19.57
CA SER A 63 2.45 -6.52 18.18
C SER A 63 3.45 -7.67 18.01
N ARG A 64 3.08 -8.66 17.20
CA ARG A 64 3.86 -9.87 16.93
C ARG A 64 4.02 -10.05 15.44
N VAL A 65 5.27 -10.14 14.97
CA VAL A 65 5.59 -10.33 13.55
C VAL A 65 6.49 -11.55 13.40
N MET A 66 5.99 -12.56 12.71
CA MET A 66 6.77 -13.75 12.36
C MET A 66 7.48 -13.51 11.04
N ILE A 67 8.81 -13.63 11.05
CA ILE A 67 9.65 -13.50 9.87
C ILE A 67 9.95 -14.89 9.32
N LEU A 68 9.73 -15.07 8.01
CA LEU A 68 10.07 -16.29 7.27
C LEU A 68 11.25 -15.98 6.34
N SER A 69 12.34 -16.71 6.50
CA SER A 69 13.60 -16.43 5.79
C SER A 69 14.12 -17.61 4.97
N SER A 70 13.30 -18.63 4.72
CA SER A 70 13.58 -19.67 3.73
C SER A 70 12.40 -19.96 2.82
N LEU A 71 12.71 -20.37 1.58
CA LEU A 71 11.71 -20.76 0.59
C LEU A 71 10.79 -21.87 1.13
N LYS A 72 11.34 -22.83 1.87
CA LYS A 72 10.57 -23.93 2.47
C LYS A 72 9.49 -23.41 3.42
N ARG A 73 9.83 -22.47 4.32
CA ARG A 73 8.87 -21.90 5.28
C ARG A 73 7.80 -21.08 4.58
N THR A 74 8.20 -20.30 3.58
CA THR A 74 7.27 -19.50 2.76
C THR A 74 6.30 -20.40 2.01
N ASP A 75 6.76 -21.46 1.35
CA ASP A 75 5.91 -22.45 0.64
C ASP A 75 4.96 -23.18 1.61
N ASP A 76 5.49 -23.64 2.76
CA ASP A 76 4.70 -24.37 3.75
C ASP A 76 3.55 -23.54 4.36
N LEU A 77 3.71 -22.21 4.47
CA LEU A 77 2.71 -21.33 5.08
C LEU A 77 1.87 -20.58 4.05
N PHE A 78 2.47 -19.96 3.04
CA PHE A 78 1.76 -19.10 2.09
C PHE A 78 1.16 -19.84 0.90
N GLU A 79 1.68 -21.01 0.52
CA GLU A 79 1.11 -21.82 -0.58
C GLU A 79 0.27 -22.97 -0.03
N LYS A 80 0.90 -23.94 0.65
CA LYS A 80 0.22 -25.16 1.14
C LYS A 80 -0.87 -24.88 2.17
N ARG A 81 -0.73 -23.81 2.95
CA ARG A 81 -1.66 -23.37 3.99
C ARG A 81 -2.23 -21.98 3.72
N SER A 82 -2.28 -21.59 2.45
CA SER A 82 -2.79 -20.28 1.99
C SER A 82 -4.17 -19.96 2.57
N ASN A 83 -5.07 -20.93 2.70
CA ASN A 83 -6.41 -20.73 3.27
C ASN A 83 -6.41 -20.28 4.75
N ILE A 84 -5.32 -20.47 5.48
CA ILE A 84 -5.15 -20.07 6.89
C ILE A 84 -4.38 -18.74 6.99
N TYR A 85 -3.36 -18.54 6.13
CA TYR A 85 -2.40 -17.42 6.25
C TYR A 85 -2.56 -16.32 5.20
N SER A 86 -3.57 -16.37 4.32
CA SER A 86 -3.78 -15.34 3.29
C SER A 86 -4.46 -14.07 3.77
N ASP A 87 -4.87 -13.98 5.03
CA ASP A 87 -5.48 -12.77 5.58
C ASP A 87 -4.49 -11.59 5.58
N ARG A 88 -5.01 -10.36 5.72
CA ARG A 88 -4.21 -9.13 5.82
C ARG A 88 -4.44 -8.51 7.19
N PRO A 89 -3.36 -8.23 7.97
CA PRO A 89 -3.51 -7.59 9.26
C PRO A 89 -4.05 -6.18 9.09
N TRP A 90 -4.88 -5.75 10.03
CA TRP A 90 -5.35 -4.38 10.09
C TRP A 90 -4.23 -3.47 10.60
N LEU A 91 -3.70 -2.61 9.72
CA LEU A 91 -2.73 -1.56 10.08
C LEU A 91 -3.46 -0.22 10.27
N PRO A 92 -3.52 0.35 11.48
CA PRO A 92 -4.15 1.64 11.75
C PRO A 92 -3.81 2.75 10.75
N MET A 93 -2.53 2.92 10.38
CA MET A 93 -2.10 3.93 9.42
C MET A 93 -2.64 3.66 8.02
N MET A 94 -2.35 2.49 7.46
CA MET A 94 -2.70 2.15 6.08
C MET A 94 -4.21 1.96 5.91
N CYS A 95 -4.83 1.13 6.74
CA CYS A 95 -6.23 0.75 6.61
C CYS A 95 -7.17 1.81 7.19
N GLY A 96 -6.80 2.42 8.32
CA GLY A 96 -7.64 3.35 9.06
C GLY A 96 -7.50 4.80 8.59
N GLU A 97 -6.30 5.34 8.67
CA GLU A 97 -6.03 6.78 8.48
C GLU A 97 -5.94 7.14 7.00
N MET A 98 -5.16 6.38 6.22
CA MET A 98 -5.05 6.54 4.76
C MET A 98 -6.26 5.99 3.99
N LYS A 99 -7.11 5.20 4.65
CA LYS A 99 -8.29 4.52 4.05
C LYS A 99 -7.97 3.58 2.89
N TYR A 100 -6.82 2.90 2.92
CA TYR A 100 -6.44 1.95 1.86
C TYR A 100 -7.16 0.60 1.97
N ASN A 101 -7.99 0.38 2.99
CA ASN A 101 -8.76 -0.85 3.15
C ASN A 101 -9.79 -1.09 2.00
N ASP A 102 -10.04 -0.10 1.15
CA ASP A 102 -10.83 -0.28 -0.07
C ASP A 102 -10.10 -1.07 -1.18
N TYR A 103 -8.77 -1.08 -1.15
CA TYR A 103 -7.96 -1.85 -2.09
C TYR A 103 -7.97 -3.31 -1.64
N PHE A 104 -8.47 -4.22 -2.49
CA PHE A 104 -8.54 -5.64 -2.13
C PHE A 104 -7.17 -6.30 -1.90
N SER A 105 -6.07 -5.65 -2.31
CA SER A 105 -4.69 -6.07 -1.99
C SER A 105 -4.32 -5.87 -0.51
N VAL A 106 -4.96 -4.92 0.16
CA VAL A 106 -4.76 -4.55 1.57
C VAL A 106 -5.90 -5.06 2.46
N MET A 107 -7.09 -5.20 1.90
CA MET A 107 -8.29 -5.60 2.61
C MET A 107 -8.14 -6.99 3.27
N SER A 108 -8.54 -7.09 4.53
CA SER A 108 -8.67 -8.37 5.23
C SER A 108 -9.68 -9.29 4.54
N TYR A 109 -9.45 -10.58 4.68
CA TYR A 109 -10.28 -11.62 4.09
C TYR A 109 -11.72 -11.50 4.60
N SER A 110 -12.63 -11.24 3.66
CA SER A 110 -14.03 -10.95 3.97
C SER A 110 -14.91 -11.29 2.76
N PRO A 111 -16.25 -11.36 2.92
CA PRO A 111 -17.16 -11.43 1.78
C PRO A 111 -16.95 -10.30 0.76
N MET A 112 -16.60 -9.09 1.24
CA MET A 112 -16.27 -7.95 0.37
C MET A 112 -14.99 -8.21 -0.44
N TRP A 113 -13.93 -8.69 0.21
CA TRP A 113 -12.69 -9.08 -0.48
C TRP A 113 -12.95 -10.10 -1.58
N ARG A 114 -13.72 -11.16 -1.28
CA ARG A 114 -14.10 -12.18 -2.27
C ARG A 114 -14.87 -11.60 -3.45
N LYS A 115 -15.79 -10.65 -3.19
CA LYS A 115 -16.56 -9.95 -4.23
C LYS A 115 -15.63 -9.14 -5.15
N GLN A 116 -14.73 -8.34 -4.57
CA GLN A 116 -13.76 -7.53 -5.33
C GLN A 116 -12.81 -8.42 -6.14
N ARG A 117 -12.24 -9.46 -5.51
CA ARG A 117 -11.34 -10.42 -6.17
C ARG A 117 -12.01 -11.14 -7.33
N ARG A 118 -13.28 -11.53 -7.21
CA ARG A 118 -14.05 -12.15 -8.29
C ARG A 118 -14.23 -11.20 -9.47
N LYS A 119 -14.57 -9.94 -9.22
CA LYS A 119 -14.73 -8.93 -10.28
C LYS A 119 -13.41 -8.62 -10.99
N PHE A 120 -12.31 -8.51 -10.25
CA PHE A 120 -10.97 -8.39 -10.82
C PHE A 120 -10.63 -9.60 -11.69
N HIS A 121 -10.77 -10.82 -11.15
CA HIS A 121 -10.40 -12.05 -11.87
C HIS A 121 -11.27 -12.29 -13.11
N ALA A 122 -12.54 -11.90 -13.10
CA ALA A 122 -13.40 -11.96 -14.28
C ALA A 122 -12.87 -11.14 -15.47
N ASN A 123 -12.07 -10.10 -15.23
CA ASN A 123 -11.51 -9.24 -16.27
C ASN A 123 -10.05 -9.56 -16.62
N PHE A 124 -9.32 -10.27 -15.75
CA PHE A 124 -7.88 -10.50 -15.90
C PHE A 124 -7.47 -11.98 -15.79
N ASN A 125 -8.40 -12.91 -15.97
CA ASN A 125 -8.05 -14.33 -16.07
C ASN A 125 -7.49 -14.66 -17.46
N GLN A 126 -6.84 -15.83 -17.55
CA GLN A 126 -6.13 -16.27 -18.75
C GLN A 126 -6.98 -16.26 -20.03
N SER A 127 -8.28 -16.56 -19.95
CA SER A 127 -9.18 -16.56 -21.11
C SER A 127 -9.57 -15.15 -21.60
N VAL A 128 -9.40 -14.13 -20.76
CA VAL A 128 -9.79 -12.74 -21.06
C VAL A 128 -8.59 -11.90 -21.48
N VAL A 129 -7.38 -12.28 -21.07
CA VAL A 129 -6.15 -11.49 -21.33
C VAL A 129 -5.86 -11.30 -22.82
N GLU A 130 -6.28 -12.23 -23.68
CA GLU A 130 -6.10 -12.11 -25.14
C GLU A 130 -6.75 -10.84 -25.72
N LEU A 131 -7.82 -10.34 -25.09
CA LEU A 131 -8.49 -9.10 -25.48
C LEU A 131 -7.59 -7.86 -25.34
N TYR A 132 -6.53 -7.95 -24.53
CA TYR A 132 -5.56 -6.87 -24.31
C TYR A 132 -4.29 -7.03 -25.16
N HIS A 133 -4.10 -8.15 -25.87
CA HIS A 133 -2.93 -8.34 -26.75
C HIS A 133 -2.76 -7.20 -27.77
N PRO A 134 -3.81 -6.69 -28.44
CA PRO A 134 -3.64 -5.56 -29.37
C PRO A 134 -3.04 -4.31 -28.70
N ILE A 135 -3.42 -4.01 -27.46
CA ILE A 135 -2.89 -2.88 -26.69
C ILE A 135 -1.40 -3.09 -26.39
N ILE A 136 -1.03 -4.29 -25.96
CA ILE A 136 0.37 -4.66 -25.67
C ILE A 136 1.22 -4.56 -26.94
N LEU A 137 0.70 -5.07 -28.06
CA LEU A 137 1.39 -5.09 -29.35
C LEU A 137 1.53 -3.70 -29.98
N ASP A 138 0.61 -2.78 -29.73
CA ASP A 138 0.72 -1.37 -30.14
C ASP A 138 1.81 -0.65 -29.34
N GLU A 139 1.74 -0.75 -28.00
CA GLU A 139 2.69 -0.07 -27.11
C GLU A 139 4.13 -0.58 -27.26
N ARG A 140 4.34 -1.84 -27.69
CA ARG A 140 5.69 -2.42 -27.81
C ARG A 140 6.55 -1.68 -28.83
N VAL A 141 5.93 -1.18 -29.91
CA VAL A 141 6.66 -0.51 -30.99
C VAL A 141 7.23 0.81 -30.47
N GLY A 142 6.43 1.55 -29.69
CA GLY A 142 6.88 2.76 -29.01
C GLY A 142 8.00 2.47 -28.00
N PHE A 143 7.84 1.42 -27.20
CA PHE A 143 8.84 1.01 -26.21
C PHE A 143 10.19 0.64 -26.85
N VAL A 144 10.19 -0.23 -27.87
CA VAL A 144 11.42 -0.66 -28.54
C VAL A 144 12.10 0.52 -29.24
N LYS A 145 11.35 1.41 -29.90
CA LYS A 145 11.92 2.63 -30.50
C LYS A 145 12.58 3.51 -29.45
N ALA A 146 11.91 3.73 -28.31
CA ALA A 146 12.46 4.56 -27.23
C ALA A 146 13.74 3.94 -26.64
N LEU A 147 13.77 2.62 -26.46
CA LEU A 147 14.93 1.89 -25.97
C LEU A 147 16.11 1.93 -26.96
N LEU A 148 15.85 1.85 -28.28
CA LEU A 148 16.88 1.98 -29.30
C LEU A 148 17.47 3.40 -29.36
N SER A 149 16.66 4.43 -29.13
CA SER A 149 17.11 5.82 -29.14
C SER A 149 17.85 6.23 -27.86
N HIS A 150 17.35 5.82 -26.68
CA HIS A 150 17.89 6.19 -25.37
C HIS A 150 17.92 4.98 -24.44
N PRO A 151 18.89 4.05 -24.61
CA PRO A 151 18.93 2.79 -23.86
C PRO A 151 19.23 2.98 -22.36
N SER A 152 19.89 4.07 -21.97
CA SER A 152 20.15 4.41 -20.56
C SER A 152 18.86 4.59 -19.75
N ASP A 153 17.78 5.00 -20.41
CA ASP A 153 16.52 5.39 -19.76
C ASP A 153 15.51 4.23 -19.75
N TYR A 154 16.00 2.98 -19.86
CA TYR A 154 15.19 1.77 -19.94
C TYR A 154 14.13 1.65 -18.84
N SER A 155 14.42 2.12 -17.63
CA SER A 155 13.51 2.09 -16.49
C SER A 155 12.28 3.00 -16.74
N GLU A 156 12.52 4.20 -17.25
CA GLU A 156 11.46 5.14 -17.59
C GLU A 156 10.63 4.63 -18.77
N HIS A 157 11.29 4.11 -19.81
CA HIS A 157 10.62 3.49 -20.96
C HIS A 157 9.74 2.32 -20.52
N SER A 158 10.23 1.47 -19.61
CA SER A 158 9.49 0.32 -19.08
C SER A 158 8.27 0.79 -18.28
N LYS A 159 8.46 1.79 -17.41
CA LYS A 159 7.37 2.37 -16.63
C LYS A 159 6.28 2.92 -17.53
N ARG A 160 6.65 3.68 -18.58
CA ARG A 160 5.71 4.22 -19.56
C ARG A 160 4.96 3.11 -20.31
N TYR A 161 5.69 2.09 -20.77
CA TYR A 161 5.11 0.95 -21.49
C TYR A 161 4.01 0.24 -20.68
N PHE A 162 4.32 -0.19 -19.45
CA PHE A 162 3.34 -0.86 -18.60
C PHE A 162 2.20 0.06 -18.17
N THR A 163 2.50 1.32 -17.86
CA THR A 163 1.49 2.32 -17.48
C THR A 163 0.47 2.54 -18.58
N ASN A 164 0.92 2.70 -19.83
CA ASN A 164 0.05 2.88 -20.98
C ASN A 164 -0.85 1.66 -21.19
N ILE A 165 -0.29 0.45 -21.09
CA ILE A 165 -1.07 -0.80 -21.20
C ILE A 165 -2.14 -0.86 -20.12
N ILE A 166 -1.76 -0.65 -18.86
CA ILE A 166 -2.69 -0.75 -17.72
C ILE A 166 -3.82 0.27 -17.86
N ILE A 167 -3.52 1.55 -18.08
CA ILE A 167 -4.54 2.60 -18.17
C ILE A 167 -5.43 2.42 -19.41
N THR A 168 -4.87 2.00 -20.54
CA THR A 168 -5.65 1.72 -21.75
C THR A 168 -6.56 0.50 -21.55
N ALA A 169 -6.06 -0.58 -20.96
CA ALA A 169 -6.87 -1.78 -20.70
C ALA A 169 -7.98 -1.52 -19.66
N THR A 170 -7.67 -0.78 -18.60
CA THR A 170 -8.59 -0.52 -17.48
C THR A 170 -9.62 0.56 -17.79
N TYR A 171 -9.20 1.67 -18.41
CA TYR A 171 -10.01 2.85 -18.61
C TYR A 171 -10.21 3.24 -20.08
N GLY A 172 -9.55 2.57 -21.04
CA GLY A 172 -9.71 2.92 -22.46
C GLY A 172 -9.13 4.29 -22.82
N ILE A 173 -8.17 4.77 -22.02
CA ILE A 173 -7.53 6.09 -22.17
C ILE A 173 -6.04 5.88 -22.42
N LYS A 174 -5.49 6.59 -23.39
CA LYS A 174 -4.04 6.67 -23.61
C LYS A 174 -3.48 7.86 -22.81
N PRO A 175 -2.58 7.64 -21.84
CA PRO A 175 -1.97 8.73 -21.07
C PRO A 175 -1.15 9.67 -21.96
N LYS A 176 -1.06 10.95 -21.59
CA LYS A 176 -0.26 11.96 -22.32
C LYS A 176 1.25 11.87 -22.05
N GLY A 177 1.65 11.08 -21.06
CA GLY A 177 3.03 10.96 -20.62
C GLY A 177 3.09 10.49 -19.16
N LEU A 178 4.29 10.42 -18.60
CA LEU A 178 4.47 10.00 -17.19
C LEU A 178 4.04 11.07 -16.19
N ASP A 179 3.97 12.34 -16.63
CA ASP A 179 3.49 13.47 -15.82
C ASP A 179 1.96 13.61 -15.82
N ASP A 180 1.26 12.80 -16.63
CA ASP A 180 -0.20 12.82 -16.67
C ASP A 180 -0.76 12.50 -15.27
N PRO A 181 -1.75 13.27 -14.75
CA PRO A 181 -2.41 12.96 -13.48
C PRO A 181 -2.94 11.52 -13.37
N LEU A 182 -3.31 10.89 -14.49
CA LEU A 182 -3.73 9.50 -14.55
C LEU A 182 -2.60 8.51 -14.19
N VAL A 183 -1.35 8.96 -14.26
CA VAL A 183 -0.13 8.19 -13.97
C VAL A 183 0.46 8.61 -12.63
N THR A 184 0.60 9.92 -12.40
CA THR A 184 1.27 10.44 -11.20
C THR A 184 0.48 10.14 -9.92
N LYS A 185 -0.85 10.25 -9.93
CA LYS A 185 -1.68 10.02 -8.74
C LYS A 185 -1.66 8.57 -8.25
N PRO A 186 -1.79 7.54 -9.12
CA PRO A 186 -1.57 6.15 -8.71
C PRO A 186 -0.13 5.88 -8.21
N ASN A 187 0.89 6.51 -8.79
CA ASN A 187 2.27 6.36 -8.32
C ASN A 187 2.43 6.89 -6.89
N VAL A 188 1.91 8.09 -6.60
CA VAL A 188 1.90 8.64 -5.23
C VAL A 188 1.11 7.76 -4.27
N THR A 189 0.01 7.17 -4.73
CA THR A 189 -0.75 6.18 -3.93
C THR A 189 0.11 4.96 -3.60
N ASN A 190 0.88 4.46 -4.56
CA ASN A 190 1.79 3.33 -4.37
C ASN A 190 2.97 3.69 -3.44
N ASP A 191 3.46 4.93 -3.46
CA ASP A 191 4.46 5.42 -2.51
C ASP A 191 3.90 5.42 -1.08
N GLY A 192 2.66 5.87 -0.91
CA GLY A 192 1.94 5.79 0.36
C GLY A 192 1.86 4.34 0.87
N PHE A 193 1.47 3.40 0.01
CA PHE A 193 1.46 1.97 0.33
C PHE A 193 2.85 1.47 0.75
N SER A 194 3.90 1.86 0.01
CA SER A 194 5.27 1.43 0.26
C SER A 194 5.85 1.99 1.57
N ILE A 195 5.43 3.19 1.98
CA ILE A 195 5.85 3.82 3.23
C ILE A 195 5.08 3.21 4.40
N ALA A 196 3.75 3.11 4.31
CA ALA A 196 2.90 2.59 5.38
C ALA A 196 2.98 1.06 5.55
N GLY A 197 3.40 0.33 4.53
CA GLY A 197 3.58 -1.13 4.58
C GLY A 197 4.86 -1.57 5.29
N ARG A 198 5.76 -0.64 5.61
CA ARG A 198 6.97 -0.94 6.37
C ARG A 198 6.61 -1.13 7.85
N THR A 199 6.92 -2.31 8.38
CA THR A 199 6.76 -2.62 9.80
C THR A 199 7.42 -1.54 10.66
N GLY A 200 6.68 -0.98 11.61
CA GLY A 200 7.20 0.03 12.54
C GLY A 200 7.44 1.41 11.94
N ALA A 201 7.11 1.68 10.67
CA ALA A 201 7.29 3.00 10.07
C ALA A 201 6.44 4.09 10.74
N PHE A 202 5.26 3.72 11.23
CA PHE A 202 4.39 4.61 11.99
C PHE A 202 4.10 4.02 13.37
N LEU A 203 4.33 4.81 14.42
CA LEU A 203 4.05 4.39 15.79
C LEU A 203 2.58 4.08 16.03
N VAL A 204 1.66 4.66 15.24
CA VAL A 204 0.22 4.39 15.34
C VAL A 204 -0.12 2.92 15.02
N ASP A 205 0.73 2.21 14.25
CA ASP A 205 0.53 0.79 13.96
C ASP A 205 0.94 -0.12 15.13
N LEU A 206 1.89 0.34 15.96
CA LEU A 206 2.32 -0.36 17.17
C LEU A 206 1.48 0.05 18.39
N VAL A 207 0.96 1.26 18.37
CA VAL A 207 0.27 1.91 19.48
C VAL A 207 -1.05 2.50 18.97
N PRO A 208 -2.10 1.69 18.79
CA PRO A 208 -3.32 2.10 18.08
C PRO A 208 -4.07 3.26 18.74
N TRP A 209 -3.92 3.48 20.05
CA TRP A 209 -4.56 4.61 20.73
C TRP A 209 -4.03 5.98 20.28
N LEU A 210 -2.90 6.02 19.57
CA LEU A 210 -2.40 7.26 18.94
C LEU A 210 -3.36 7.81 17.87
N THR A 211 -4.26 6.99 17.32
CA THR A 211 -5.32 7.46 16.40
C THR A 211 -6.19 8.56 17.01
N TYR A 212 -6.38 8.56 18.33
CA TYR A 212 -7.19 9.57 19.04
C TYR A 212 -6.43 10.87 19.36
N VAL A 213 -5.12 10.93 19.10
CA VAL A 213 -4.32 12.13 19.38
C VAL A 213 -4.76 13.30 18.49
N PRO A 214 -5.08 14.48 19.04
CA PRO A 214 -5.46 15.63 18.22
C PRO A 214 -4.35 16.07 17.25
N GLU A 215 -4.71 16.56 16.08
CA GLU A 215 -3.76 16.97 15.03
C GLU A 215 -2.80 18.10 15.44
N TRP A 216 -3.22 18.94 16.40
CA TRP A 216 -2.40 20.04 16.91
C TRP A 216 -1.29 19.59 17.86
N MET A 217 -1.34 18.35 18.36
CA MET A 217 -0.38 17.86 19.35
C MET A 217 1.00 17.64 18.70
N PRO A 218 2.10 18.04 19.37
CA PRO A 218 3.45 17.73 18.89
C PRO A 218 3.62 16.22 18.66
N GLY A 219 4.14 15.86 17.48
CA GLY A 219 4.30 14.45 17.07
C GLY A 219 3.12 13.85 16.28
N ALA A 220 1.98 14.55 16.15
CA ALA A 220 0.85 14.11 15.34
C ALA A 220 0.97 14.43 13.82
N GLY A 221 2.16 14.83 13.34
CA GLY A 221 2.40 15.22 11.96
C GLY A 221 2.10 14.12 10.92
N TRP A 222 2.13 12.85 11.33
CA TRP A 222 1.75 11.71 10.51
C TRP A 222 0.29 11.75 10.05
N LYS A 223 -0.61 12.45 10.76
CA LYS A 223 -2.01 12.64 10.33
C LYS A 223 -2.13 13.43 9.03
N LYS A 224 -1.27 14.45 8.84
CA LYS A 224 -1.20 15.22 7.58
C LYS A 224 -0.72 14.34 6.43
N VAL A 225 0.25 13.46 6.69
CA VAL A 225 0.75 12.48 5.72
C VAL A 225 -0.36 11.50 5.33
N ALA A 226 -1.10 10.99 6.32
CA ALA A 226 -2.25 10.11 6.07
C ALA A 226 -3.32 10.78 5.23
N TRP A 227 -3.67 12.03 5.55
CA TRP A 227 -4.65 12.81 4.81
C TRP A 227 -4.22 13.04 3.35
N TYR A 228 -2.97 13.43 3.11
CA TYR A 228 -2.43 13.60 1.76
C TYR A 228 -2.55 12.34 0.90
N PHE A 229 -2.15 11.19 1.45
CA PHE A 229 -2.24 9.91 0.75
C PHE A 229 -3.67 9.42 0.57
N ARG A 230 -4.57 9.71 1.52
CA ARG A 230 -5.99 9.40 1.44
C ARG A 230 -6.65 10.15 0.29
N GLU A 231 -6.47 11.47 0.22
CA GLU A 231 -7.05 12.31 -0.84
C GLU A 231 -6.51 11.88 -2.21
N THR A 232 -5.20 11.68 -2.31
CA THR A 232 -4.57 11.23 -3.56
C THR A 232 -5.08 9.86 -4.00
N ALA A 233 -5.30 8.93 -3.06
CA ALA A 233 -5.85 7.61 -3.34
C ALA A 233 -7.35 7.62 -3.72
N LEU A 234 -8.10 8.63 -3.26
CA LEU A 234 -9.47 8.83 -3.69
C LEU A 234 -9.49 9.36 -5.13
N GLU A 235 -8.72 10.42 -5.40
CA GLU A 235 -8.59 11.02 -6.73
C GLU A 235 -8.11 10.00 -7.78
N SER A 236 -7.10 9.18 -7.45
CA SER A 236 -6.53 8.19 -8.37
C SER A 236 -7.52 7.11 -8.82
N ARG A 237 -8.58 6.86 -8.04
CA ARG A 237 -9.67 5.92 -8.39
C ARG A 237 -10.85 6.61 -9.05
N VAL A 238 -11.28 7.75 -8.49
CA VAL A 238 -12.51 8.42 -8.90
C VAL A 238 -12.35 9.17 -10.21
N ALA A 239 -11.24 9.89 -10.41
CA ALA A 239 -11.02 10.69 -11.60
C ALA A 239 -11.03 9.88 -12.91
N PRO A 240 -10.25 8.78 -13.06
CA PRO A 240 -10.29 7.99 -14.28
C PRO A 240 -11.66 7.33 -14.50
N PHE A 241 -12.28 6.80 -13.45
CA PHE A 241 -13.61 6.19 -13.57
C PHE A 241 -14.66 7.19 -14.04
N LYS A 242 -14.69 8.40 -13.44
CA LYS A 242 -15.61 9.47 -13.84
C LYS A 242 -15.43 9.85 -15.31
N LEU A 243 -14.20 10.00 -15.77
CA LEU A 243 -13.90 10.31 -17.16
C LEU A 243 -14.44 9.24 -18.12
N VAL A 244 -14.29 7.96 -17.78
CA VAL A 244 -14.87 6.86 -18.58
C VAL A 244 -16.39 6.87 -18.54
N TYR A 245 -16.97 7.08 -17.36
CA TYR A 245 -18.41 7.11 -17.16
C TYR A 245 -19.08 8.25 -17.96
N ASP A 246 -18.47 9.43 -17.98
CA ASP A 246 -18.97 10.57 -18.76
C ASP A 246 -18.89 10.29 -20.27
N ARG A 247 -17.79 9.68 -20.75
CA ARG A 247 -17.66 9.22 -22.15
C ARG A 247 -18.66 8.12 -22.50
N TYR A 248 -18.96 7.23 -21.55
CA TYR A 248 -19.91 6.14 -21.73
C TYR A 248 -21.33 6.71 -21.92
N LYS A 249 -21.73 7.67 -21.08
CA LYS A 249 -23.02 8.39 -21.23
C LYS A 249 -23.16 9.12 -22.56
N GLN A 250 -22.06 9.61 -23.10
CA GLN A 250 -22.03 10.29 -24.40
C GLN A 250 -21.98 9.32 -25.60
N GLY A 251 -21.86 8.01 -25.37
CA GLY A 251 -21.75 7.01 -26.44
C GLY A 251 -20.39 6.99 -27.16
N ILE A 252 -19.35 7.59 -26.57
CA ILE A 252 -18.00 7.70 -27.16
C ILE A 252 -16.92 6.95 -26.37
N ALA A 253 -17.30 6.13 -25.39
CA ALA A 253 -16.33 5.36 -24.61
C ALA A 253 -15.72 4.21 -25.41
N THR A 254 -14.39 4.09 -25.33
CA THR A 254 -13.65 2.92 -25.84
C THR A 254 -13.93 1.70 -24.96
N PRO A 255 -14.13 0.50 -25.54
CA PRO A 255 -14.25 -0.73 -24.76
C PRO A 255 -13.04 -0.96 -23.85
N CYS A 256 -13.29 -1.09 -22.54
CA CYS A 256 -12.27 -1.36 -21.53
C CYS A 256 -12.89 -2.08 -20.32
N VAL A 257 -12.09 -2.35 -19.27
CA VAL A 257 -12.64 -2.94 -18.04
C VAL A 257 -13.72 -2.06 -17.42
N ALA A 258 -13.49 -0.76 -17.33
CA ALA A 258 -14.45 0.16 -16.73
C ALA A 258 -15.79 0.18 -17.47
N THR A 259 -15.82 0.20 -18.81
CA THR A 259 -17.09 0.15 -19.56
C THR A 259 -17.84 -1.16 -19.33
N ARG A 260 -17.15 -2.30 -19.34
CA ARG A 260 -17.75 -3.60 -19.01
C ARG A 260 -18.31 -3.63 -17.59
N MET A 261 -17.64 -2.99 -16.64
CA MET A 261 -18.14 -2.90 -15.27
C MET A 261 -19.38 -2.01 -15.19
N ILE A 262 -19.42 -0.91 -15.94
CA ILE A 262 -20.57 0.00 -16.04
C ILE A 262 -21.79 -0.72 -16.64
N GLU A 263 -21.61 -1.47 -17.73
CA GLU A 263 -22.67 -2.26 -18.38
C GLU A 263 -23.29 -3.32 -17.46
N ASN A 264 -22.55 -3.77 -16.45
CA ASN A 264 -22.99 -4.74 -15.46
C ASN A 264 -23.48 -4.10 -14.15
N LEU A 265 -23.58 -2.76 -14.10
CA LEU A 265 -24.24 -2.10 -12.98
C LEU A 265 -25.75 -2.34 -13.08
N PRO A 266 -26.45 -2.60 -11.96
CA PRO A 266 -27.91 -2.62 -11.98
C PRO A 266 -28.44 -1.24 -12.42
N ASP A 267 -29.53 -1.21 -13.18
CA ASP A 267 -30.19 0.03 -13.67
C ASP A 267 -30.69 0.96 -12.55
N THR A 268 -30.54 0.54 -11.29
CA THR A 268 -30.94 1.31 -10.12
C THR A 268 -29.92 2.42 -9.85
N PRO A 269 -30.35 3.68 -9.68
CA PRO A 269 -29.44 4.76 -9.32
C PRO A 269 -28.69 4.43 -8.03
N LEU A 270 -27.37 4.55 -8.04
CA LEU A 270 -26.54 4.53 -6.84
C LEU A 270 -26.89 5.79 -6.04
N LEU A 271 -27.81 5.66 -5.08
CA LEU A 271 -28.13 6.64 -4.05
C LEU A 271 -27.05 6.64 -2.97
#